data_AF-A0A8S2TSH2-F1
#
_entry.id   AF-A0A8S2TSH2-F1
#
_cell.length_a   1.000
_cell.length_b   1.000
_cell.length_c   1.000
_cell.angle_alpha   90.00
_cell.angle_beta   90.00
_cell.angle_gamma   90.00
#
_symmetry.space_group_name_H-M   'P 1'
#
loop_
_entity.id
_entity.type
_entity.pdbx_description
1 polymer ?
#
loop_
_entity_poly.entity_id
_entity_poly.type
_entity_poly.pdbx_seq_one_letter_code
_entity_poly.pdbx_strand_id
1 'polypeptide(L)' 'RNFIRSVASIALFRGIEVNQYLTQLDLSWSGLGYDGSVALRRVLIVNKTLENLNI' A
#
# COMPACT_ATOMS: atom_id res chain seq x y z
N ARG A 1 -5.97 14.43 6.98
CA ARG A 1 -5.91 13.05 7.53
C ARG A 1 -6.89 12.22 6.72
N ASN A 2 -6.44 11.58 5.65
CA ASN A 2 -7.29 10.62 4.93
C ASN A 2 -7.22 9.34 5.74
N PHE A 3 -8.32 8.88 6.32
CA PHE A 3 -8.36 7.55 6.92
C PHE A 3 -8.76 6.59 5.82
N ILE A 4 -7.78 5.91 5.23
CA ILE A 4 -8.12 4.78 4.38
C ILE A 4 -8.68 3.69 5.32
N ARG A 5 -10.01 3.55 5.33
CA ARG A 5 -10.69 2.49 6.09
C ARG A 5 -10.10 1.14 5.68
N SER A 6 -9.95 0.22 6.62
CA SER A 6 -9.25 -1.07 6.45
C SER A 6 -9.57 -1.79 5.13
N VAL A 7 -10.84 -1.84 4.75
CA VAL A 7 -11.31 -2.46 3.50
C VAL A 7 -10.78 -1.75 2.25
N ALA A 8 -10.79 -0.43 2.23
CA ALA A 8 -10.28 0.36 1.11
C ALA A 8 -8.76 0.21 0.96
N SER A 9 -8.02 0.13 2.07
CA SER A 9 -6.57 -0.10 2.04
C SER A 9 -6.23 -1.48 1.50
N ILE A 10 -6.98 -2.52 1.88
CA ILE A 10 -6.77 -3.87 1.37
C ILE A 10 -6.99 -3.92 -0.16
N ALA A 11 -8.06 -3.30 -0.67
CA ALA A 11 -8.34 -3.27 -2.10
C ALA A 11 -7.25 -2.53 -2.88
N LEU A 12 -6.82 -1.36 -2.38
CA LEU A 12 -5.72 -0.58 -2.96
C LEU A 12 -4.44 -1.43 -3.05
N PHE A 13 -4.05 -2.05 -1.94
CA PHE A 13 -2.83 -2.84 -1.87
C PHE A 13 -2.88 -4.10 -2.74
N ARG A 14 -4.02 -4.76 -2.90
CA ARG A 14 -4.16 -5.85 -3.87
C ARG A 14 -3.91 -5.41 -5.32
N GLY A 15 -4.37 -4.20 -5.68
CA GLY A 15 -4.09 -3.63 -6.99
C GLY A 15 -2.60 -3.35 -7.19
N ILE A 16 -1.94 -2.84 -6.14
CA ILE A 16 -0.50 -2.56 -6.16
C ILE A 16 0.32 -3.85 -6.16
N GLU A 17 -0.10 -4.90 -5.44
CA GLU A 17 0.56 -6.22 -5.39
C GLU A 17 0.83 -6.79 -6.80
N VAL A 18 -0.11 -6.60 -7.73
CA VAL A 18 -0.03 -7.10 -9.12
C VAL A 18 0.45 -6.03 -10.12
N ASN A 19 0.66 -4.79 -9.68
CA ASN A 19 1.05 -3.70 -10.56
C ASN A 19 2.56 -3.80 -10.88
N GLN A 20 2.90 -3.94 -12.15
CA GLN A 20 4.29 -4.06 -12.62
C GLN A 20 4.92 -2.73 -13.09
N TYR A 21 4.20 -1.62 -12.97
CA TYR A 21 4.64 -0.31 -13.45
C TYR A 21 4.79 0.72 -12.33
N LEU A 22 4.14 0.49 -11.19
CA LEU A 22 4.20 1.42 -10.07
C LEU A 22 5.56 1.29 -9.36
N THR A 23 6.38 2.33 -9.46
CA THR A 23 7.70 2.42 -8.83
C THR A 23 7.70 3.28 -7.57
N GLN A 24 6.74 4.19 -7.42
CA GLN A 24 6.66 5.09 -6.26
C GLN A 24 5.24 5.12 -5.67
N LEU A 25 5.16 5.07 -4.34
CA LEU A 25 3.90 5.15 -3.59
C LEU A 25 4.08 6.06 -2.35
N ASP A 26 3.22 7.07 -2.20
CA ASP A 26 3.22 7.98 -1.04
C ASP A 26 1.93 7.83 -0.22
N LEU A 27 2.10 7.55 1.07
CA LEU A 27 1.06 7.31 2.07
C LEU A 27 1.24 8.16 3.33
N SER A 28 2.10 9.19 3.35
CA SER A 28 2.50 9.96 4.55
C SER A 28 1.36 10.59 5.36
N TRP A 29 0.17 10.69 4.78
CA TRP A 29 -1.01 11.30 5.41
C TRP A 29 -2.27 10.44 5.28
N SER A 30 -2.09 9.16 4.92
CA SER A 30 -3.15 8.20 4.60
C SER A 30 -3.61 7.36 5.79
N GLY A 31 -2.95 7.49 6.95
CA GLY A 31 -3.40 6.91 8.21
C GLY A 31 -3.77 5.44 8.09
N LEU A 32 -2.81 4.59 7.74
CA LEU A 32 -3.03 3.15 7.60
C LEU A 32 -3.37 2.56 8.98
N GLY A 33 -4.58 2.03 9.13
CA GLY A 33 -4.93 1.19 10.28
C GLY A 33 -4.13 -0.12 10.28
N TYR A 34 -4.25 -0.91 11.35
CA TYR A 34 -3.54 -2.19 11.50
C TYR A 34 -3.65 -3.10 10.27
N ASP A 35 -4.87 -3.29 9.75
CA ASP A 35 -5.12 -4.11 8.56
C ASP A 35 -4.43 -3.56 7.30
N GLY A 36 -4.41 -2.23 7.15
CA GLY A 36 -3.73 -1.55 6.06
C GLY A 36 -2.22 -1.78 6.11
N SER A 37 -1.62 -1.71 7.29
CA SER A 37 -0.19 -1.99 7.49
C SER A 37 0.17 -3.44 7.18
N VAL A 38 -0.69 -4.40 7.56
CA VAL A 38 -0.50 -5.83 7.23
C VAL A 38 -0.58 -6.05 5.71
N ALA A 39 -1.54 -5.42 5.04
CA ALA A 39 -1.68 -5.50 3.59
C ALA A 39 -0.48 -4.86 2.85
N LEU A 40 -0.02 -3.68 3.30
CA LEU A 40 1.17 -3.02 2.77
C LEU A 40 2.41 -3.91 2.90
N ARG A 41 2.59 -4.56 4.07
CA ARG A 41 3.71 -5.49 4.28
C ARG A 41 3.71 -6.62 3.24
N ARG A 42 2.54 -7.14 2.90
CA ARG A 42 2.39 -8.19 1.89
C ARG A 42 2.80 -7.69 0.51
N VAL A 43 2.36 -6.49 0.14
CA VAL A 43 2.74 -5.84 -1.12
C VAL A 43 4.25 -5.70 -1.23
N LEU A 44 4.94 -5.24 -0.20
CA LEU A 44 6.40 -5.06 -0.23
C LEU A 44 7.18 -6.38 -0.39
N ILE A 45 6.61 -7.50 0.04
CA ILE A 45 7.24 -8.83 -0.13
C ILE A 45 7.08 -9.31 -1.58
N VAL A 46 5.86 -9.15 -2.12
CA VAL A 46 5.45 -9.72 -3.42
C VAL A 46 5.83 -8.81 -4.59
N ASN A 47 5.52 -7.52 -4.50
CA ASN A 47 5.79 -6.55 -5.55
C ASN A 47 7.30 -6.27 -5.62
N LYS A 48 7.88 -6.41 -6.82
CA LYS A 48 9.31 -6.18 -7.09
C LYS A 48 9.59 -4.90 -7.87
N THR A 49 8.54 -4.18 -8.27
CA THR A 49 8.66 -2.97 -9.09
C THR A 49 8.55 -1.71 -8.26
N LEU A 50 7.95 -1.78 -7.07
CA LEU A 50 7.89 -0.67 -6.13
C LEU A 50 9.27 -0.45 -5.49
N GLU A 51 9.90 0.67 -5.84
CA GLU A 51 11.24 1.05 -5.39
C GLU A 51 11.17 2.05 -4.22
N ASN A 52 10.23 2.99 -4.30
CA ASN A 52 10.08 4.06 -3.31
C ASN A 52 8.71 3.99 -2.63
N LEU A 53 8.73 3.90 -1.31
CA LEU A 53 7.55 3.96 -0.47
C LEU A 53 7.74 5.07 0.58
N ASN A 54 6.80 6.00 0.62
CA ASN A 54 6.68 7.00 1.67
C ASN A 54 5.42 6.69 2.51
N ILE A 55 5.50 6.75 3.83
CA ILE A 55 4.43 6.31 4.76
C ILE A 55 4.22 7.30 5.89
#